data_AF-A0A8H7ZCN0-F1
#
_entry.id   AF-A0A8H7ZCN0-F1
#
_cell.length_a   1.000
_cell.length_b   1.000
_cell.length_c   1.000
_cell.angle_alpha   90.00
_cell.angle_beta   90.00
_cell.angle_gamma   90.00
#
_symmetry.space_group_name_H-M   'P 1'
#
loop_
_entity.id
_entity.type
_entity.pdbx_description
1 polymer ?
#
loop_
_entity_poly.entity_id
_entity_poly.type
_entity_poly.pdbx_seq_one_letter_code
_entity_poly.pdbx_strand_id
1 'polypeptide(L)'
;MTITPWRVNTEKNQELIEFARTSLNHAPVEDENYQRMISGMSYNPAEEKLTNVRMGVRDYLLDYGNFRFRDYKTADEFADAKKAYLEKFIGHVGSGTFMEYPIYFDYGFNTYLGKNFYSNFNLTILDCSVVKIGDNVMCGTNVSILTPGHPLDPNLRVYEGTNSGQQEEEDNIKVLENAFPVTIGDNCWLCGGCTIIGGVTIGEGCVIGAGSVVTRDVPANSLVVGVPAKVVKTMDPKDKSIDLRQIMREYKVEEYETASYNIN
;
A
#
# COMPACT_ATOMS: atom_id res chain seq x y z
N MET A 1 -2.29 -8.54 23.92
CA MET A 1 -2.50 -7.16 23.47
C MET A 1 -1.27 -6.80 22.66
N THR A 2 -1.32 -6.87 21.33
CA THR A 2 -0.13 -6.62 20.48
C THR A 2 -0.56 -5.79 19.28
N ILE A 3 -0.78 -4.51 19.56
CA ILE A 3 -0.68 -3.41 18.61
C ILE A 3 0.67 -2.80 18.98
N THR A 4 1.62 -2.61 18.07
CA THR A 4 2.84 -1.87 18.41
C THR A 4 3.40 -1.15 17.19
N PRO A 5 2.78 -0.04 16.75
CA PRO A 5 3.47 0.96 15.92
C PRO A 5 4.72 1.53 16.62
N TRP A 6 4.93 1.23 17.91
CA TRP A 6 6.09 1.54 18.73
C TRP A 6 7.09 0.40 18.91
N ARG A 7 6.92 -0.75 18.23
CA ARG A 7 7.93 -1.81 18.28
C ARG A 7 9.14 -1.36 17.45
N VAL A 8 10.32 -1.66 17.95
CA VAL A 8 11.58 -1.44 17.23
C VAL A 8 12.31 -2.77 17.24
N ASN A 9 12.67 -3.26 16.06
CA ASN A 9 13.55 -4.41 15.93
C ASN A 9 14.99 -3.99 16.21
N THR A 10 15.76 -4.88 16.83
CA THR A 10 17.17 -4.65 17.14
C THR A 10 18.12 -5.15 16.06
N GLU A 11 17.60 -5.91 15.09
CA GLU A 11 18.37 -6.56 14.03
C GLU A 11 17.69 -6.36 12.68
N LYS A 12 18.51 -6.39 11.62
CA LYS A 12 18.04 -6.30 10.23
C LYS A 12 17.27 -7.55 9.84
N ASN A 13 16.17 -7.38 9.13
CA ASN A 13 15.43 -8.47 8.55
C ASN A 13 16.03 -8.84 7.18
N GLN A 14 16.86 -9.88 7.17
CA GLN A 14 17.55 -10.32 5.94
C GLN A 14 16.59 -10.79 4.85
N GLU A 15 15.43 -11.34 5.21
CA GLU A 15 14.43 -11.78 4.23
C GLU A 15 13.79 -10.58 3.51
N LEU A 16 13.49 -9.49 4.23
CA LEU A 16 12.95 -8.27 3.61
C LEU A 16 14.00 -7.56 2.74
N ILE A 17 15.26 -7.55 3.17
CA ILE A 17 16.35 -6.96 2.39
C ILE A 17 16.55 -7.76 1.09
N GLU A 18 16.54 -9.10 1.17
CA GLU A 18 16.68 -9.94 -0.01
C GLU A 18 15.45 -9.85 -0.93
N PHE A 19 14.25 -9.79 -0.37
CA PHE A 19 13.05 -9.54 -1.16
C PHE A 19 13.13 -8.20 -1.90
N ALA A 20 13.53 -7.12 -1.22
CA ALA A 20 13.70 -5.82 -1.84
C ALA A 20 14.74 -5.87 -2.96
N ARG A 21 15.88 -6.53 -2.74
CA ARG A 21 16.95 -6.66 -3.74
C ARG A 21 16.51 -7.39 -5.01
N THR A 22 15.70 -8.42 -4.85
CA THR A 22 15.35 -9.33 -5.95
C THR A 22 14.04 -8.99 -6.64
N SER A 23 13.15 -8.29 -5.94
CA SER A 23 11.74 -8.13 -6.37
C SER A 23 11.30 -6.67 -6.50
N LEU A 24 12.08 -5.70 -6.02
CA LEU A 24 11.74 -4.28 -6.06
C LEU A 24 12.77 -3.49 -6.86
N ASN A 25 12.32 -2.88 -7.95
CA ASN A 25 13.13 -1.93 -8.72
C ASN A 25 13.32 -0.63 -7.93
N HIS A 26 14.39 0.10 -8.23
CA HIS A 26 14.71 1.43 -7.69
C HIS A 26 15.07 1.49 -6.20
N ALA A 27 14.87 0.41 -5.45
CA ALA A 27 15.18 0.33 -4.03
C ALA A 27 16.69 0.46 -3.75
N PRO A 28 17.14 1.37 -2.87
CA PRO A 28 18.56 1.56 -2.55
C PRO A 28 19.04 0.52 -1.52
N VAL A 29 18.97 -0.77 -1.87
CA VAL A 29 19.19 -1.90 -0.95
C VAL A 29 20.58 -2.01 -0.34
N GLU A 30 21.56 -1.28 -0.90
CA GLU A 30 22.93 -1.21 -0.37
C GLU A 30 23.09 -0.12 0.71
N ASP A 31 22.11 0.77 0.89
CA ASP A 31 22.14 1.83 1.89
C ASP A 31 21.76 1.30 3.29
N GLU A 32 22.61 1.59 4.28
CA GLU A 32 22.44 1.11 5.66
C GLU A 32 21.16 1.62 6.31
N ASN A 33 20.85 2.91 6.14
CA ASN A 33 19.68 3.53 6.74
C ASN A 33 18.39 3.01 6.10
N TYR A 34 18.41 2.79 4.79
CA TYR A 34 17.33 2.09 4.08
C TYR A 34 17.13 0.65 4.58
N GLN A 35 18.20 -0.13 4.75
CA GLN A 35 18.09 -1.50 5.28
C GLN A 35 17.45 -1.52 6.67
N ARG A 36 17.79 -0.56 7.54
CA ARG A 36 17.18 -0.39 8.86
C ARG A 36 15.70 -0.04 8.74
N MET A 37 15.37 0.93 7.86
CA MET A 37 14.02 1.42 7.60
C MET A 37 13.06 0.27 7.26
N ILE A 38 13.39 -0.57 6.28
CA ILE A 38 12.50 -1.66 5.86
C ILE A 38 12.44 -2.81 6.87
N SER A 39 13.45 -2.92 7.76
CA SER A 39 13.57 -4.02 8.73
C SER A 39 12.76 -3.82 10.02
N GLY A 40 12.07 -2.70 10.17
CA GLY A 40 11.42 -2.33 11.45
C GLY A 40 12.40 -1.91 12.53
N MET A 41 13.65 -1.61 12.17
CA MET A 41 14.60 -0.98 13.08
C MET A 41 14.36 0.54 13.10
N SER A 42 14.86 1.21 14.13
CA SER A 42 14.92 2.66 14.12
C SER A 42 15.83 3.15 13.01
N TYR A 43 15.35 4.09 12.21
CA TYR A 43 16.10 4.71 11.13
C TYR A 43 15.94 6.23 11.19
N ASN A 44 16.81 6.96 10.47
CA ASN A 44 16.71 8.41 10.35
C ASN A 44 15.87 8.76 9.09
N PRO A 45 14.58 9.15 9.24
CA PRO A 45 13.75 9.55 8.10
C PRO A 45 14.19 10.89 7.52
N ALA A 46 14.93 11.72 8.26
CA ALA A 46 15.41 13.03 7.83
C ALA A 46 16.76 12.95 7.09
N GLU A 47 17.32 11.76 6.86
CA GLU A 47 18.50 11.61 6.02
C GLU A 47 18.23 12.22 4.63
N GLU A 48 19.17 13.02 4.13
CA GLU A 48 19.02 13.79 2.90
C GLU A 48 18.63 12.90 1.71
N LYS A 49 19.24 11.71 1.57
CA LYS A 49 18.93 10.77 0.49
C LYS A 49 17.47 10.32 0.53
N LEU A 50 16.99 9.84 1.68
CA LEU A 50 15.60 9.40 1.82
C LEU A 50 14.63 10.58 1.65
N THR A 51 14.98 11.74 2.18
CA THR A 51 14.18 12.96 2.03
C THR A 51 14.03 13.35 0.57
N ASN A 52 15.13 13.48 -0.17
CA ASN A 52 15.12 13.87 -1.57
C ASN A 52 14.32 12.91 -2.44
N VAL A 53 14.44 11.60 -2.18
CA VAL A 53 13.61 10.59 -2.85
C VAL A 53 12.13 10.79 -2.54
N ARG A 54 11.73 10.89 -1.25
CA ARG A 54 10.32 11.12 -0.88
C ARG A 54 9.74 12.39 -1.48
N MET A 55 10.54 13.46 -1.55
CA MET A 55 10.08 14.71 -2.17
C MET A 55 9.90 14.51 -3.68
N GLY A 56 10.84 13.83 -4.34
CA GLY A 56 10.81 13.59 -5.80
C GLY A 56 9.68 12.68 -6.26
N VAL A 57 9.19 11.76 -5.42
CA VAL A 57 8.01 10.93 -5.74
C VAL A 57 6.80 11.78 -6.11
N ARG A 58 6.66 12.97 -5.51
CA ARG A 58 5.51 13.87 -5.78
C ARG A 58 5.43 14.32 -7.22
N ASP A 59 6.57 14.48 -7.89
CA ASP A 59 6.60 14.84 -9.31
C ASP A 59 5.98 13.70 -10.16
N TYR A 60 6.33 12.44 -9.85
CA TYR A 60 5.71 11.28 -10.50
C TYR A 60 4.20 11.21 -10.25
N LEU A 61 3.74 11.53 -9.04
CA LEU A 61 2.31 11.53 -8.72
C LEU A 61 1.54 12.61 -9.51
N LEU A 62 2.11 13.81 -9.65
CA LEU A 62 1.53 14.89 -10.44
C LEU A 62 1.47 14.53 -11.93
N ASP A 63 2.56 14.00 -12.47
CA ASP A 63 2.64 13.53 -13.84
C ASP A 63 1.65 12.38 -14.12
N TYR A 64 1.47 11.44 -13.19
CA TYR A 64 0.48 10.38 -13.32
C TYR A 64 -0.96 10.92 -13.43
N GLY A 65 -1.24 12.03 -12.74
CA GLY A 65 -2.51 12.76 -12.82
C GLY A 65 -2.71 13.54 -14.12
N ASN A 66 -1.66 13.77 -14.90
CA ASN A 66 -1.73 14.50 -16.17
C ASN A 66 -2.25 13.66 -17.34
N PHE A 67 -2.29 12.32 -17.21
CA PHE A 67 -2.84 11.43 -18.22
C PHE A 67 -4.32 11.77 -18.50
N ARG A 68 -4.66 12.11 -19.75
CA ARG A 68 -6.05 12.37 -20.17
C ARG A 68 -6.53 11.28 -21.11
N PHE A 69 -7.67 10.68 -20.80
CA PHE A 69 -8.24 9.64 -21.64
C PHE A 69 -8.42 10.07 -23.11
N ARG A 70 -8.75 11.34 -23.35
CA ARG A 70 -8.92 11.92 -24.71
C ARG A 70 -7.68 11.84 -25.60
N ASP A 71 -6.50 11.60 -25.02
CA ASP A 71 -5.23 11.50 -25.75
C ASP A 71 -4.95 10.08 -26.25
N TYR A 72 -5.84 9.12 -25.97
CA TYR A 72 -5.73 7.71 -26.29
C TYR A 72 -6.95 7.22 -27.09
N LYS A 73 -6.78 6.15 -27.89
CA LYS A 73 -7.88 5.65 -28.74
C LYS A 73 -8.79 4.68 -28.00
N THR A 74 -8.24 3.92 -27.06
CA THR A 74 -8.97 2.89 -26.32
C THR A 74 -8.68 2.96 -24.81
N ALA A 75 -9.54 2.34 -24.01
CA ALA A 75 -9.33 2.20 -22.57
C ALA A 75 -8.05 1.39 -22.26
N ASP A 76 -7.77 0.36 -23.05
CA ASP A 76 -6.57 -0.47 -22.88
C ASP A 76 -5.29 0.32 -23.14
N GLU A 77 -5.24 1.12 -24.22
CA GLU A 77 -4.08 1.99 -24.50
C GLU A 77 -3.84 2.98 -23.35
N PHE A 78 -4.91 3.56 -22.80
CA PHE A 78 -4.83 4.48 -21.66
C PHE A 78 -4.34 3.78 -20.38
N ALA A 79 -4.88 2.60 -20.09
CA ALA A 79 -4.51 1.79 -18.94
C ALA A 79 -3.05 1.33 -19.01
N ASP A 80 -2.62 0.81 -20.17
CA ASP A 80 -1.24 0.37 -20.41
C ASP A 80 -0.24 1.51 -20.28
N ALA A 81 -0.56 2.69 -20.81
CA ALA A 81 0.30 3.86 -20.69
C ALA A 81 0.44 4.33 -19.24
N LYS A 82 -0.67 4.33 -18.48
CA LYS A 82 -0.65 4.62 -17.03
C LYS A 82 0.17 3.58 -16.27
N LYS A 83 -0.02 2.29 -16.55
CA LYS A 83 0.72 1.19 -15.93
C LYS A 83 2.23 1.32 -16.21
N ALA A 84 2.61 1.58 -17.46
CA ALA A 84 4.02 1.77 -17.84
C ALA A 84 4.65 2.99 -17.15
N TYR A 85 3.86 4.03 -16.87
CA TYR A 85 4.33 5.17 -16.10
C TYR A 85 4.59 4.82 -14.62
N LEU A 86 3.72 4.02 -13.99
CA LEU A 86 3.90 3.58 -12.60
C LEU A 86 5.23 2.82 -12.40
N GLU A 87 5.68 2.04 -13.39
CA GLU A 87 6.94 1.28 -13.34
C GLU A 87 8.19 2.17 -13.20
N LYS A 88 8.07 3.47 -13.48
CA LYS A 88 9.19 4.41 -13.33
C LYS A 88 9.57 4.66 -11.87
N PHE A 89 8.67 4.44 -10.92
CA PHE A 89 8.92 4.72 -9.50
C PHE A 89 8.39 3.66 -8.53
N ILE A 90 7.39 2.86 -8.92
CA ILE A 90 6.91 1.74 -8.10
C ILE A 90 7.84 0.54 -8.25
N GLY A 91 8.11 -0.17 -7.14
CA GLY A 91 9.09 -1.25 -7.09
C GLY A 91 8.75 -2.40 -8.03
N HIS A 92 7.49 -2.83 -8.04
CA HIS A 92 6.98 -3.79 -9.03
C HIS A 92 5.51 -3.52 -9.36
N VAL A 93 5.18 -3.57 -10.66
CA VAL A 93 3.83 -3.34 -11.18
C VAL A 93 3.42 -4.50 -12.08
N GLY A 94 2.54 -5.37 -11.60
CA GLY A 94 2.01 -6.48 -12.37
C GLY A 94 1.16 -6.03 -13.57
N SER A 95 1.02 -6.93 -14.56
CA SER A 95 0.15 -6.72 -15.72
C SER A 95 -1.29 -6.43 -15.30
N GLY A 96 -2.00 -5.56 -16.01
CA GLY A 96 -3.40 -5.22 -15.70
C GLY A 96 -3.57 -4.33 -14.47
N THR A 97 -2.49 -3.79 -13.90
CA THR A 97 -2.58 -2.82 -12.80
C THR A 97 -3.20 -1.51 -13.27
N PHE A 98 -4.19 -1.02 -12.56
CA PHE A 98 -4.81 0.28 -12.81
C PHE A 98 -5.13 1.01 -11.50
N MET A 99 -4.82 2.30 -11.43
CA MET A 99 -5.11 3.13 -10.27
C MET A 99 -5.81 4.42 -10.67
N GLU A 100 -6.91 4.70 -10.01
CA GLU A 100 -7.60 5.97 -10.16
C GLU A 100 -6.83 7.10 -9.46
N TYR A 101 -6.58 8.20 -10.17
CA TYR A 101 -5.93 9.39 -9.59
C TYR A 101 -6.93 10.22 -8.76
N PRO A 102 -6.57 10.70 -7.56
CA PRO A 102 -5.21 10.76 -7.02
C PRO A 102 -4.77 9.53 -6.25
N ILE A 103 -3.45 9.30 -6.27
CA ILE A 103 -2.73 8.27 -5.53
C ILE A 103 -1.60 8.92 -4.72
N TYR A 104 -1.27 8.35 -3.58
CA TYR A 104 -0.27 8.89 -2.66
C TYR A 104 0.70 7.81 -2.19
N PHE A 105 1.99 8.11 -2.26
CA PHE A 105 3.10 7.25 -1.85
C PHE A 105 4.16 8.05 -1.09
N ASP A 106 4.89 7.40 -0.18
CA ASP A 106 6.12 7.97 0.37
C ASP A 106 7.29 7.80 -0.61
N TYR A 107 7.54 6.57 -1.05
CA TYR A 107 8.68 6.21 -1.90
C TYR A 107 8.24 5.55 -3.22
N GLY A 108 7.17 4.76 -3.20
CA GLY A 108 6.72 3.93 -4.33
C GLY A 108 7.56 2.66 -4.53
N PHE A 109 8.89 2.76 -4.44
CA PHE A 109 9.79 1.64 -4.71
C PHE A 109 9.69 0.50 -3.70
N ASN A 110 9.09 0.72 -2.53
CA ASN A 110 8.91 -0.30 -1.50
C ASN A 110 7.63 -1.11 -1.72
N THR A 111 6.87 -0.80 -2.77
CA THR A 111 5.60 -1.43 -3.08
C THR A 111 5.76 -2.47 -4.20
N TYR A 112 5.32 -3.70 -3.90
CA TYR A 112 5.14 -4.78 -4.86
C TYR A 112 3.65 -4.95 -5.15
N LEU A 113 3.24 -4.77 -6.41
CA LEU A 113 1.88 -5.01 -6.86
C LEU A 113 1.85 -6.23 -7.77
N GLY A 114 1.02 -7.22 -7.43
CA GLY A 114 0.71 -8.35 -8.28
C GLY A 114 -0.06 -7.96 -9.55
N LYS A 115 -0.54 -8.96 -10.27
CA LYS A 115 -1.33 -8.80 -11.49
C LYS A 115 -2.72 -8.31 -11.16
N ASN A 116 -3.33 -7.57 -12.08
CA ASN A 116 -4.72 -7.13 -12.02
C ASN A 116 -5.04 -6.36 -10.72
N PHE A 117 -4.06 -5.63 -10.18
CA PHE A 117 -4.30 -4.75 -9.03
C PHE A 117 -5.16 -3.56 -9.48
N TYR A 118 -6.26 -3.33 -8.80
CA TYR A 118 -7.12 -2.18 -9.03
C TYR A 118 -7.21 -1.32 -7.78
N SER A 119 -7.07 0.00 -7.92
CA SER A 119 -7.48 0.93 -6.88
C SER A 119 -8.41 2.01 -7.40
N ASN A 120 -9.45 2.25 -6.62
CA ASN A 120 -10.30 3.41 -6.77
C ASN A 120 -9.62 4.66 -6.17
N PHE A 121 -10.28 5.82 -6.28
CA PHE A 121 -9.71 7.12 -5.95
C PHE A 121 -9.11 7.19 -4.53
N ASN A 122 -8.06 8.00 -4.37
CA ASN A 122 -7.45 8.35 -3.09
C ASN A 122 -6.79 7.16 -2.36
N LEU A 123 -6.18 6.23 -3.10
CA LEU A 123 -5.31 5.23 -2.47
C LEU A 123 -4.09 5.92 -1.85
N THR A 124 -3.81 5.63 -0.58
CA THR A 124 -2.61 6.09 0.13
C THR A 124 -1.79 4.89 0.59
N ILE A 125 -0.53 4.80 0.16
CA ILE A 125 0.43 3.78 0.60
C ILE A 125 1.67 4.48 1.17
N LEU A 126 1.80 4.53 2.49
CA LEU A 126 3.01 4.99 3.15
C LEU A 126 3.97 3.80 3.24
N ASP A 127 4.83 3.64 2.23
CA ASP A 127 5.71 2.49 2.03
C ASP A 127 7.13 2.73 2.57
N CYS A 128 7.26 3.19 3.82
CA CYS A 128 8.55 3.18 4.52
C CYS A 128 9.11 1.76 4.68
N SER A 129 8.27 0.73 4.85
CA SER A 129 8.67 -0.68 4.74
C SER A 129 7.97 -1.35 3.54
N VAL A 130 8.35 -2.60 3.26
CA VAL A 130 7.84 -3.36 2.12
C VAL A 130 6.33 -3.52 2.22
N VAL A 131 5.63 -3.11 1.16
CA VAL A 131 4.20 -3.38 0.96
C VAL A 131 4.06 -4.39 -0.16
N LYS A 132 3.69 -5.63 0.17
CA LYS A 132 3.47 -6.69 -0.81
C LYS A 132 1.98 -6.93 -1.00
N ILE A 133 1.49 -6.70 -2.22
CA ILE A 133 0.10 -6.93 -2.61
C ILE A 133 0.07 -8.01 -3.70
N GLY A 134 -0.74 -9.04 -3.47
CA GLY A 134 -0.91 -10.17 -4.36
C GLY A 134 -1.70 -9.86 -5.63
N ASP A 135 -2.07 -10.92 -6.35
CA ASP A 135 -2.81 -10.85 -7.61
C ASP A 135 -4.31 -10.61 -7.37
N ASN A 136 -4.97 -9.92 -8.31
CA ASN A 136 -6.42 -9.64 -8.32
C ASN A 136 -6.94 -8.94 -7.06
N VAL A 137 -6.12 -8.08 -6.45
CA VAL A 137 -6.54 -7.28 -5.30
C VAL A 137 -7.26 -6.02 -5.77
N MET A 138 -8.41 -5.75 -5.14
CA MET A 138 -9.21 -4.55 -5.41
C MET A 138 -9.27 -3.65 -4.18
N CYS A 139 -8.95 -2.37 -4.36
CA CYS A 139 -9.10 -1.33 -3.36
C CYS A 139 -10.26 -0.40 -3.72
N GLY A 140 -11.18 -0.19 -2.79
CA GLY A 140 -12.18 0.86 -2.84
C GLY A 140 -11.57 2.25 -2.67
N THR A 141 -12.41 3.27 -2.59
CA THR A 141 -11.96 4.65 -2.44
C THR A 141 -11.37 4.89 -1.05
N ASN A 142 -10.37 5.77 -0.94
CA ASN A 142 -9.79 6.21 0.34
C ASN A 142 -9.20 5.05 1.18
N VAL A 143 -8.69 3.99 0.55
CA VAL A 143 -7.96 2.94 1.27
C VAL A 143 -6.58 3.46 1.67
N SER A 144 -6.16 3.20 2.91
CA SER A 144 -4.86 3.59 3.45
C SER A 144 -4.05 2.37 3.91
N ILE A 145 -2.82 2.23 3.43
CA ILE A 145 -1.86 1.20 3.85
C ILE A 145 -0.67 1.93 4.48
N LEU A 146 -0.48 1.78 5.79
CA LEU A 146 0.37 2.65 6.59
C LEU A 146 1.46 1.84 7.29
N THR A 147 2.62 1.69 6.66
CA THR A 147 3.77 0.98 7.26
C THR A 147 4.52 1.74 8.37
N PRO A 148 4.62 3.09 8.39
CA PRO A 148 5.43 3.77 9.38
C PRO A 148 4.76 3.81 10.75
N GLY A 149 5.61 3.87 11.77
CA GLY A 149 5.29 4.11 13.16
C GLY A 149 6.34 5.04 13.79
N HIS A 150 5.99 5.59 14.94
CA HIS A 150 6.86 6.47 15.72
C HIS A 150 6.97 6.00 17.16
N PRO A 151 8.07 6.32 17.85
CA PRO A 151 8.17 6.15 19.29
C PRO A 151 7.03 6.85 20.04
N LEU A 152 6.58 6.25 21.13
CA LEU A 152 5.59 6.87 22.01
C LEU A 152 6.16 8.07 22.78
N ASP A 153 7.47 8.06 23.05
CA ASP A 153 8.15 9.20 23.65
C ASP A 153 8.17 10.37 22.66
N PRO A 154 7.47 11.48 22.95
CA PRO A 154 7.46 12.64 22.06
C PRO A 154 8.85 13.22 21.80
N ASN A 155 9.80 13.07 22.72
CA ASN A 155 11.16 13.60 22.56
C ASN A 155 11.95 12.89 21.45
N LEU A 156 11.52 11.69 21.06
CA LEU A 156 12.13 10.88 19.99
C LEU A 156 11.46 11.08 18.62
N ARG A 157 10.55 12.06 18.50
CA ARG A 157 9.86 12.41 17.25
C ARG A 157 9.79 13.92 17.02
N VAL A 158 10.71 14.69 17.61
CA VAL A 158 10.82 16.14 17.42
C VAL A 158 11.85 16.43 16.34
N TYR A 159 11.43 17.19 15.32
CA TYR A 159 12.34 17.81 14.36
C TYR A 159 12.94 19.04 15.04
N GLU A 160 14.25 19.03 15.33
CA GLU A 160 14.90 20.23 15.87
C GLU A 160 14.83 21.33 14.81
N GLY A 161 14.06 22.37 15.11
CA GLY A 161 13.70 23.46 14.20
C GLY A 161 12.46 24.24 14.63
N THR A 162 11.60 23.68 15.50
CA THR A 162 10.37 24.33 15.99
C THR A 162 10.22 24.27 17.51
N ASN A 163 11.21 24.78 18.26
CA ASN A 163 11.03 25.63 19.45
C ASN A 163 12.30 25.70 20.32
N SER A 164 12.80 26.94 20.46
CA SER A 164 13.52 27.50 21.60
C SER A 164 14.62 26.65 22.27
N GLY A 165 15.84 26.86 21.82
CA GLY A 165 17.00 27.08 22.69
C GLY A 165 17.30 25.99 23.71
N GLN A 166 18.02 24.96 23.26
CA GLN A 166 19.20 24.43 23.93
C GLN A 166 19.92 23.52 22.94
N GLN A 167 21.00 24.07 22.38
CA GLN A 167 22.03 23.34 21.63
C GLN A 167 22.91 22.57 22.62
N GLU A 168 23.65 21.60 22.06
CA GLU A 168 24.84 20.92 22.62
C GLU A 168 24.60 19.53 23.21
N GLU A 169 24.39 18.55 22.34
CA GLU A 169 25.14 17.28 22.36
C GLU A 169 25.30 16.80 20.89
N GLU A 170 26.48 16.27 20.53
CA GLU A 170 26.98 16.16 19.15
C GLU A 170 26.31 15.08 18.26
N ASP A 171 25.31 14.35 18.75
CA ASP A 171 24.64 13.24 18.02
C ASP A 171 23.19 13.60 17.58
N ASN A 172 23.04 14.74 16.90
CA ASN A 172 21.76 15.39 16.55
C ASN A 172 20.92 14.68 15.47
N ILE A 173 20.29 13.54 15.80
CA ILE A 173 19.11 13.02 15.09
C ILE A 173 18.05 12.60 16.11
N LYS A 174 17.04 13.45 16.36
CA LYS A 174 15.92 13.15 17.28
C LYS A 174 14.60 12.79 16.59
N VAL A 175 14.55 12.72 15.26
CA VAL A 175 13.38 12.14 14.58
C VAL A 175 13.68 10.69 14.31
N LEU A 176 13.12 9.81 15.14
CA LEU A 176 13.18 8.38 14.91
C LEU A 176 11.85 7.90 14.34
N GLU A 177 11.95 7.05 13.34
CA GLU A 177 10.85 6.27 12.80
C GLU A 177 11.22 4.80 12.80
N ASN A 178 10.20 3.97 12.72
CA ASN A 178 10.30 2.54 12.43
C ASN A 178 9.18 2.20 11.43
N ALA A 179 9.37 1.19 10.59
CA ALA A 179 8.33 0.79 9.65
C ALA A 179 8.23 -0.73 9.57
N PHE A 180 7.00 -1.26 9.57
CA PHE A 180 6.77 -2.70 9.49
C PHE A 180 6.08 -3.06 8.18
N PRO A 181 6.45 -4.17 7.55
CA PRO A 181 5.92 -4.53 6.25
C PRO A 181 4.42 -4.83 6.33
N VAL A 182 3.73 -4.68 5.21
CA VAL A 182 2.35 -5.14 5.04
C VAL A 182 2.31 -6.17 3.93
N THR A 183 1.63 -7.29 4.16
CA THR A 183 1.38 -8.30 3.12
C THR A 183 -0.11 -8.48 2.93
N ILE A 184 -0.58 -8.39 1.69
CA ILE A 184 -1.96 -8.63 1.29
C ILE A 184 -1.94 -9.77 0.27
N GLY A 185 -2.62 -10.87 0.58
CA GLY A 185 -2.72 -12.04 -0.29
C GLY A 185 -3.62 -11.79 -1.51
N ASP A 186 -3.64 -12.78 -2.40
CA ASP A 186 -4.38 -12.70 -3.65
C ASP A 186 -5.90 -12.59 -3.44
N ASN A 187 -6.61 -12.04 -4.42
CA ASN A 187 -8.07 -12.00 -4.47
C ASN A 187 -8.74 -11.26 -3.28
N CYS A 188 -8.01 -10.36 -2.62
CA CYS A 188 -8.56 -9.56 -1.54
C CYS A 188 -9.38 -8.37 -2.05
N TRP A 189 -10.45 -8.03 -1.33
CA TRP A 189 -11.19 -6.80 -1.54
C TRP A 189 -11.10 -5.90 -0.30
N LEU A 190 -10.47 -4.74 -0.47
CA LEU A 190 -10.35 -3.70 0.54
C LEU A 190 -11.44 -2.68 0.27
N CYS A 191 -12.54 -2.72 1.02
CA CYS A 191 -13.65 -1.78 0.84
C CYS A 191 -13.25 -0.35 1.24
N GLY A 192 -13.99 0.63 0.73
CA GLY A 192 -13.63 2.03 0.84
C GLY A 192 -13.43 2.52 2.28
N GLY A 193 -12.41 3.36 2.47
CA GLY A 193 -12.07 3.98 3.75
C GLY A 193 -11.42 3.05 4.78
N CYS A 194 -11.05 1.82 4.43
CA CYS A 194 -10.33 0.97 5.38
C CYS A 194 -8.86 1.40 5.53
N THR A 195 -8.26 1.05 6.67
CA THR A 195 -6.87 1.34 7.01
C THR A 195 -6.17 0.05 7.44
N ILE A 196 -5.02 -0.23 6.83
CA ILE A 196 -4.15 -1.37 7.17
C ILE A 196 -2.89 -0.84 7.84
N ILE A 197 -2.62 -1.27 9.07
CA ILE A 197 -1.46 -0.82 9.87
C ILE A 197 -0.24 -1.71 9.58
N GLY A 198 0.95 -1.12 9.61
CA GLY A 198 2.23 -1.78 9.46
C GLY A 198 2.39 -3.02 10.34
N GLY A 199 2.96 -4.07 9.76
CA GLY A 199 3.16 -5.37 10.42
C GLY A 199 2.00 -6.34 10.26
N VAL A 200 0.97 -5.99 9.49
CA VAL A 200 -0.20 -6.85 9.23
C VAL A 200 0.01 -7.71 7.98
N THR A 201 -0.33 -8.99 8.11
CA THR A 201 -0.53 -9.93 7.01
C THR A 201 -2.02 -10.24 6.84
N ILE A 202 -2.57 -9.98 5.65
CA ILE A 202 -3.91 -10.34 5.24
C ILE A 202 -3.82 -11.55 4.32
N GLY A 203 -4.42 -12.67 4.72
CA GLY A 203 -4.48 -13.87 3.88
C GLY A 203 -5.31 -13.66 2.62
N GLU A 204 -5.13 -14.54 1.63
CA GLU A 204 -5.87 -14.50 0.37
C GLU A 204 -7.40 -14.51 0.55
N GLY A 205 -8.14 -13.97 -0.42
CA GLY A 205 -9.59 -14.03 -0.48
C GLY A 205 -10.30 -13.26 0.63
N CYS A 206 -9.61 -12.38 1.35
CA CYS A 206 -10.21 -11.61 2.44
C CYS A 206 -11.04 -10.43 1.92
N VAL A 207 -12.10 -10.10 2.65
CA VAL A 207 -12.86 -8.85 2.47
C VAL A 207 -12.66 -7.99 3.71
N ILE A 208 -12.07 -6.81 3.53
CA ILE A 208 -11.92 -5.80 4.58
C ILE A 208 -13.04 -4.80 4.42
N GLY A 209 -14.01 -4.83 5.34
CA GLY A 209 -15.18 -3.97 5.27
C GLY A 209 -14.85 -2.48 5.37
N ALA A 210 -15.74 -1.66 4.83
CA ALA A 210 -15.55 -0.21 4.74
C ALA A 210 -15.28 0.41 6.12
N GLY A 211 -14.36 1.38 6.18
CA GLY A 211 -14.00 2.09 7.41
C GLY A 211 -13.27 1.25 8.47
N SER A 212 -12.87 0.02 8.17
CA SER A 212 -12.22 -0.85 9.16
C SER A 212 -10.77 -0.46 9.41
N VAL A 213 -10.30 -0.58 10.64
CA VAL A 213 -8.88 -0.35 11.01
C VAL A 213 -8.24 -1.68 11.40
N VAL A 214 -7.50 -2.27 10.46
CA VAL A 214 -6.86 -3.58 10.59
C VAL A 214 -5.53 -3.43 11.31
N THR A 215 -5.47 -3.90 12.55
CA THR A 215 -4.30 -3.77 13.42
C THR A 215 -3.62 -5.11 13.74
N ARG A 216 -4.09 -6.22 13.13
CA ARG A 216 -3.62 -7.58 13.35
C ARG A 216 -3.78 -8.40 12.09
N ASP A 217 -3.02 -9.48 12.00
CA ASP A 217 -3.12 -10.44 10.90
C ASP A 217 -4.54 -10.97 10.74
N VAL A 218 -4.91 -11.19 9.48
CA VAL A 218 -6.22 -11.68 9.06
C VAL A 218 -6.04 -13.03 8.39
N PRO A 219 -6.65 -14.11 8.92
CA PRO A 219 -6.63 -15.42 8.27
C PRO A 219 -7.29 -15.36 6.89
N ALA A 220 -6.81 -16.18 5.95
CA ALA A 220 -7.37 -16.27 4.60
C ALA A 220 -8.89 -16.50 4.59
N ASN A 221 -9.55 -16.03 3.54
CA ASN A 221 -10.99 -16.12 3.28
C ASN A 221 -11.82 -15.54 4.43
N SER A 222 -11.39 -14.43 5.04
CA SER A 222 -12.11 -13.81 6.16
C SER A 222 -12.80 -12.51 5.74
N LEU A 223 -14.02 -12.30 6.23
CA LEU A 223 -14.68 -11.00 6.27
C LEU A 223 -14.33 -10.33 7.60
N VAL A 224 -13.76 -9.12 7.51
CA VAL A 224 -13.30 -8.35 8.66
C VAL A 224 -14.00 -7.00 8.69
N VAL A 225 -14.49 -6.58 9.86
CA VAL A 225 -15.10 -5.25 10.04
C VAL A 225 -14.71 -4.59 11.36
N GLY A 226 -14.75 -3.26 11.41
CA GLY A 226 -14.77 -2.47 12.64
C GLY A 226 -13.44 -1.78 13.01
N VAL A 227 -13.45 -1.11 14.18
CA VAL A 227 -12.32 -0.36 14.73
C VAL A 227 -12.14 -0.71 16.22
N PRO A 228 -11.12 -1.49 16.61
CA PRO A 228 -10.22 -2.25 15.73
C PRO A 228 -10.97 -3.34 14.98
N ALA A 229 -10.49 -3.69 13.79
CA ALA A 229 -11.13 -4.64 12.91
C ALA A 229 -11.09 -6.07 13.49
N LYS A 230 -12.19 -6.80 13.36
CA LYS A 230 -12.33 -8.19 13.83
C LYS A 230 -12.90 -9.06 12.71
N VAL A 231 -12.43 -10.29 12.65
CA VAL A 231 -13.03 -11.32 11.79
C VAL A 231 -14.45 -11.58 12.28
N VAL A 232 -15.43 -11.43 11.39
CA VAL A 232 -16.86 -11.68 11.70
C VAL A 232 -17.41 -12.91 10.98
N LYS A 233 -16.74 -13.34 9.90
CA LYS A 233 -17.11 -14.53 9.14
C LYS A 233 -15.90 -15.08 8.41
N THR A 234 -15.74 -16.40 8.40
CA THR A 234 -14.91 -17.09 7.41
C THR A 234 -15.81 -17.43 6.22
N MET A 235 -15.40 -17.04 5.04
CA MET A 235 -16.09 -17.23 3.78
C MET A 235 -15.66 -18.57 3.18
N ASP A 236 -16.61 -19.30 2.61
CA ASP A 236 -16.29 -20.39 1.69
C ASP A 236 -16.03 -19.74 0.32
N PRO A 237 -14.85 -19.93 -0.31
CA PRO A 237 -14.58 -19.43 -1.66
C PRO A 237 -15.62 -19.92 -2.69
N LYS A 238 -16.36 -20.98 -2.36
CA LYS A 238 -17.53 -21.46 -3.08
C LYS A 238 -18.79 -21.05 -2.32
N ASP A 239 -19.17 -19.78 -2.38
CA ASP A 239 -20.52 -19.43 -1.93
C ASP A 239 -21.55 -20.08 -2.88
N LYS A 240 -22.08 -21.22 -2.47
CA LYS A 240 -23.08 -21.99 -3.24
C LYS A 240 -24.46 -21.34 -3.23
N SER A 241 -24.66 -20.26 -2.47
CA SER A 241 -25.98 -19.63 -2.34
C SER A 241 -26.38 -18.84 -3.58
N ILE A 242 -25.41 -18.44 -4.41
CA ILE A 242 -25.62 -17.73 -5.68
C ILE A 242 -24.63 -18.29 -6.71
N ASP A 243 -25.10 -19.05 -7.71
CA ASP A 243 -24.26 -19.42 -8.85
C ASP A 243 -24.07 -18.19 -9.74
N LEU A 244 -23.10 -17.34 -9.39
CA LEU A 244 -22.73 -16.16 -10.18
C LEU A 244 -22.38 -16.54 -11.62
N ARG A 245 -21.88 -17.76 -11.88
CA ARG A 245 -21.60 -18.22 -13.26
C ARG A 245 -22.88 -18.58 -13.99
N GLN A 246 -23.89 -19.08 -13.31
CA GLN A 246 -25.24 -19.23 -13.88
C GLN A 246 -25.85 -17.86 -14.16
N ILE A 247 -25.78 -16.91 -13.22
CA ILE A 247 -26.23 -15.53 -13.46
C ILE A 247 -25.48 -14.92 -14.65
N MET A 248 -24.16 -14.97 -14.70
CA MET A 248 -23.39 -14.43 -15.84
C MET A 248 -23.77 -15.08 -17.18
N ARG A 249 -24.09 -16.38 -17.20
CA ARG A 249 -24.62 -17.10 -18.38
C ARG A 249 -26.05 -16.68 -18.73
N GLU A 250 -26.92 -16.52 -17.74
CA GLU A 250 -28.31 -16.09 -17.89
C GLU A 250 -28.40 -14.65 -18.42
N TYR A 251 -27.50 -13.78 -17.99
CA TYR A 251 -27.40 -12.39 -18.47
C TYR A 251 -26.58 -12.24 -19.77
N LYS A 252 -26.21 -13.35 -20.43
CA LYS A 252 -25.41 -13.37 -21.68
C LYS A 252 -24.22 -12.39 -21.63
N VAL A 253 -23.50 -12.36 -20.51
CA VAL A 253 -22.26 -11.58 -20.42
C VAL A 253 -21.15 -12.38 -21.12
N GLU A 254 -21.34 -12.63 -22.41
CA GLU A 254 -20.32 -13.01 -23.37
C GLU A 254 -20.03 -11.73 -24.17
N GLU A 255 -18.90 -11.12 -23.85
CA GLU A 255 -18.36 -9.89 -24.48
C GLU A 255 -19.10 -8.58 -24.17
N TYR A 256 -18.31 -7.55 -23.87
CA TYR A 256 -18.78 -6.22 -23.47
C TYR A 256 -19.41 -5.47 -24.66
N GLU A 257 -20.73 -5.24 -24.62
CA GLU A 257 -21.36 -4.07 -25.25
C GLU A 257 -22.08 -3.25 -24.18
N THR A 258 -21.66 -2.00 -24.02
CA THR A 258 -22.17 -1.07 -23.00
C THR A 258 -23.60 -0.63 -23.33
N ALA A 259 -24.59 -1.23 -22.67
CA ALA A 259 -25.96 -0.70 -22.66
C ALA A 259 -26.06 0.49 -21.70
N SER A 260 -26.51 1.63 -22.23
CA SER A 260 -26.79 2.85 -21.47
C SER A 260 -28.05 2.66 -20.61
N TYR A 261 -27.91 2.91 -19.31
CA TYR A 261 -29.06 2.99 -18.41
C TYR A 261 -29.61 4.41 -18.43
N ASN A 262 -30.82 4.57 -18.97
CA ASN A 262 -31.61 5.78 -18.78
C ASN A 262 -32.08 5.82 -17.32
N ILE A 263 -31.48 6.73 -16.56
CA ILE A 263 -32.00 7.13 -15.25
C ILE A 263 -32.97 8.29 -15.54
N ASN A 264 -34.26 8.04 -15.34
CA ASN A 264 -35.30 9.08 -15.39
C ASN A 264 -35.07 10.15 -14.32
#